data_AF-A0A2X2UEM9-F1
#
_entry.id   AF-A0A2X2UEM9-F1
#
_cell.length_a   1.000
_cell.length_b   1.000
_cell.length_c   1.000
_cell.angle_alpha   90.00
_cell.angle_beta   90.00
_cell.angle_gamma   90.00
#
_symmetry.space_group_name_H-M   'P 1'
#
loop_
_entity.id
_entity.type
_entity.pdbx_description
1 polymer ?
#
loop_
_entity_poly.entity_id
_entity_poly.type
_entity_poly.pdbx_seq_one_letter_code
_entity_poly.pdbx_strand_id
1 'polypeptide(L)' 'MNTKTLFSSKTDKWATPQTFFDELNREFDFNLDPCADETNHKCEKYFTEEENGLLQDWGGGGVPGILQPTIWQQYKRLGG' A
#
# COMPACT_ATOMS: atom_id res chain seq x y z
N MET A 1 17.92 0.52 -36.05
CA MET A 1 16.93 0.68 -34.96
C MET A 1 17.73 0.78 -33.66
N ASN A 2 17.77 1.97 -33.06
CA ASN A 2 18.63 2.29 -31.92
C ASN A 2 17.96 1.82 -30.62
N THR A 3 18.46 0.75 -30.02
CA THR A 3 18.05 0.17 -28.73
C THR A 3 18.69 0.90 -27.55
N LYS A 4 18.81 2.22 -27.61
CA LYS A 4 19.34 3.00 -26.49
C LYS A 4 18.19 3.50 -25.63
N THR A 5 18.18 2.96 -24.41
CA THR A 5 17.64 3.59 -23.18
C THR A 5 16.12 3.69 -23.06
N LEU A 6 15.46 2.55 -22.86
CA LEU A 6 14.39 2.50 -21.87
C LEU A 6 15.08 2.59 -20.50
N PHE A 7 14.91 3.70 -19.80
CA PHE A 7 15.56 3.98 -18.52
C PHE A 7 15.37 2.79 -17.56
N SER A 8 16.43 2.00 -17.36
CA SER A 8 16.58 1.21 -16.15
C SER A 8 16.73 2.23 -15.02
N SER A 9 15.68 2.40 -14.22
CA SER A 9 15.83 3.15 -12.99
C SER A 9 16.87 2.43 -12.13
N LYS A 10 17.74 3.18 -11.46
CA LYS A 10 18.83 2.62 -10.63
C LYS A 10 18.32 1.97 -9.34
N THR A 11 17.02 2.10 -9.08
CA THR A 11 16.35 1.63 -7.87
C THR A 11 14.94 1.18 -8.23
N ASP A 12 14.48 0.15 -7.53
CA ASP A 12 13.10 -0.35 -7.57
C ASP A 12 12.20 0.43 -6.59
N LYS A 13 12.73 1.44 -5.90
CA LYS A 13 11.98 2.31 -4.98
C LYS A 13 11.25 3.42 -5.75
N TRP A 14 9.98 3.21 -6.04
CA TRP A 14 9.10 4.19 -6.67
C TRP A 14 8.07 4.68 -5.66
N ALA A 15 8.15 5.96 -5.29
CA ALA A 15 7.19 6.57 -4.38
C ALA A 15 6.08 7.31 -5.14
N THR A 16 4.86 7.27 -4.63
CA THR A 16 3.75 8.08 -5.14
C THR A 16 4.04 9.57 -4.91
N PRO A 17 3.98 10.44 -5.95
CA PRO A 17 4.11 11.88 -5.78
C PRO A 17 3.14 12.41 -4.73
N GLN A 18 3.62 13.28 -3.83
CA GLN A 18 2.83 13.72 -2.67
C GLN A 18 1.49 14.36 -3.06
N THR A 19 1.50 15.27 -4.04
CA THR A 19 0.28 15.97 -4.47
C THR A 19 -0.79 15.02 -5.01
N PHE A 20 -0.38 13.96 -5.71
CA PHE A 20 -1.32 12.96 -6.21
C PHE A 20 -1.88 12.09 -5.09
N PHE A 21 -1.04 11.72 -4.11
CA PHE A 21 -1.50 11.03 -2.92
C PHE A 21 -2.48 11.88 -2.11
N ASP A 22 -2.18 13.16 -1.88
CA ASP A 22 -3.01 14.07 -1.08
C ASP A 22 -4.43 14.22 -1.66
N GLU A 23 -4.55 14.30 -2.99
CA GLU A 23 -5.85 14.36 -3.67
C GLU A 23 -6.71 13.12 -3.39
N LEU A 24 -6.09 11.93 -3.42
CA LEU A 24 -6.75 10.66 -3.12
C LEU A 24 -7.03 10.50 -1.62
N ASN A 25 -6.07 10.87 -0.78
CA ASN A 25 -6.19 10.75 0.67
C ASN A 25 -7.32 11.62 1.22
N ARG A 26 -7.56 12.78 0.61
CA ARG A 26 -8.70 13.64 0.96
C ARG A 26 -10.06 12.97 0.71
N GLU A 27 -10.14 12.04 -0.23
CA GLU A 27 -11.37 11.31 -0.56
C GLU A 27 -11.51 10.00 0.22
N PHE A 28 -10.40 9.27 0.39
CA PHE A 28 -10.43 7.89 0.90
C PHE A 28 -9.89 7.74 2.32
N ASP A 29 -9.26 8.78 2.88
CA ASP A 29 -8.69 8.82 4.24
C ASP A 29 -7.84 7.57 4.57
N PHE A 30 -6.76 7.39 3.80
CA PHE A 30 -5.86 6.25 3.97
C PHE A 30 -5.18 6.29 5.33
N ASN A 31 -5.11 5.14 5.99
CA ASN A 31 -4.52 4.99 7.31
C ASN A 31 -3.30 4.06 7.33
N LEU A 32 -2.90 3.50 6.18
CA LEU A 32 -1.82 2.53 6.06
C LEU A 32 -1.11 2.68 4.72
N ASP A 33 0.23 2.75 4.77
CA ASP A 33 1.11 2.63 3.62
C ASP A 33 1.93 1.33 3.70
N PRO A 34 1.49 0.23 3.08
CA PRO A 34 2.09 -1.09 3.29
C PRO A 34 3.43 -1.29 2.57
N CYS A 35 3.87 -0.33 1.75
CA CYS A 35 5.12 -0.41 0.99
C CYS A 35 5.83 0.94 1.00
N ALA A 36 6.49 1.23 2.12
CA ALA A 36 7.19 2.48 2.35
C ALA A 36 8.54 2.27 3.06
N ASP A 37 9.25 3.37 3.30
CA ASP A 37 10.34 3.50 4.24
C ASP A 37 10.15 4.76 5.10
N GLU A 38 11.06 4.98 6.04
CA GLU A 38 11.02 6.12 6.96
C GLU A 38 11.02 7.50 6.26
N THR A 39 11.38 7.55 4.97
CA THR A 39 11.54 8.80 4.22
C THR A 39 10.43 9.05 3.20
N ASN A 40 9.70 8.00 2.79
CA ASN A 40 8.73 8.08 1.71
C ASN A 40 7.29 7.72 2.12
N HIS A 41 7.07 7.34 3.39
CA HIS A 41 5.75 6.95 3.90
C HIS A 41 4.69 8.04 3.66
N LYS A 42 3.51 7.61 3.26
CA LYS A 42 2.35 8.51 3.00
C LYS A 42 1.32 8.52 4.12
N CYS A 43 1.38 7.52 5.00
CA CYS A 43 0.53 7.38 6.18
C CYS A 43 1.38 7.33 7.46
N GLU A 44 0.76 7.58 8.62
CA GLU A 44 1.43 7.42 9.92
C GLU A 44 1.78 5.96 10.20
N LYS A 45 0.87 5.03 9.88
CA LYS A 45 1.14 3.60 9.90
C LYS A 45 1.70 3.19 8.54
N TYR A 46 2.86 2.56 8.55
CA TYR A 46 3.47 2.03 7.35
C TYR A 46 4.28 0.77 7.67
N PHE A 47 4.68 0.04 6.63
CA PHE A 47 5.61 -1.09 6.76
C PHE A 47 6.85 -0.87 5.93
N THR A 48 8.00 -1.22 6.50
CA THR A 48 9.28 -1.22 5.78
C THR A 48 9.48 -2.50 4.96
N GLU A 49 10.49 -2.49 4.10
CA GLU A 49 10.89 -3.67 3.33
C GLU A 49 11.24 -4.86 4.26
N GLU A 50 11.89 -4.59 5.39
CA GLU A 50 12.25 -5.59 6.40
C GLU A 50 11.03 -6.18 7.11
N GLU A 51 10.00 -5.36 7.35
CA GLU A 51 8.75 -5.79 7.97
C GLU A 51 7.88 -6.61 7.01
N ASN A 52 8.16 -6.53 5.71
CA ASN A 52 7.45 -7.22 4.63
C ASN A 52 5.94 -7.05 4.73
N GLY A 53 5.44 -5.92 4.19
CA GLY A 53 4.02 -5.58 4.22
C GLY A 53 3.08 -6.69 3.76
N LEU A 54 3.50 -7.57 2.85
CA LEU A 54 2.66 -8.69 2.37
C LEU A 54 2.31 -9.72 3.46
N LEU A 55 3.08 -9.78 4.54
CA LEU A 55 2.85 -10.68 5.68
C LEU A 55 2.08 -10.02 6.83
N GLN A 56 1.83 -8.72 6.74
CA GLN A 56 1.24 -7.94 7.81
C GLN A 56 -0.29 -7.89 7.73
N ASP A 57 -0.92 -7.55 8.85
CA ASP A 57 -2.35 -7.25 8.89
C ASP A 57 -2.61 -5.84 8.35
N TRP A 58 -3.29 -5.78 7.20
CA TRP A 58 -3.66 -4.52 6.53
C TRP A 58 -4.92 -3.89 7.12
N GLY A 59 -5.57 -4.55 8.08
CA GLY A 59 -6.92 -4.22 8.51
C GLY A 59 -7.98 -4.88 7.62
N GLY A 60 -9.26 -4.60 7.91
CA GLY A 60 -10.39 -5.18 7.16
C GLY A 60 -11.60 -5.60 8.02
N GLY A 61 -11.53 -5.44 9.34
CA GLY A 61 -12.62 -5.75 10.26
C GLY A 61 -13.81 -4.77 10.27
N GLY A 62 -13.89 -3.81 9.34
CA GLY A 62 -15.06 -2.92 9.22
C GLY A 62 -14.81 -1.44 8.89
N VAL A 63 -13.77 -1.08 8.13
CA VAL A 63 -13.55 0.31 7.68
C VAL A 63 -13.46 0.41 6.14
N PRO A 64 -14.03 1.49 5.54
CA PRO A 64 -14.27 1.59 4.10
C PRO A 64 -13.03 2.14 3.39
N GLY A 65 -12.03 1.31 3.09
CA GLY A 65 -10.82 1.86 2.44
C GLY A 65 -9.91 0.88 1.73
N ILE A 66 -10.16 -0.43 1.82
CA ILE A 66 -9.31 -1.43 1.15
C ILE A 66 -10.04 -1.92 -0.10
N LEU A 67 -9.47 -1.64 -1.28
CA LEU A 67 -9.89 -2.25 -2.54
C LEU A 67 -9.44 -3.72 -2.57
N GLN A 68 -10.24 -4.61 -1.99
CA GLN A 68 -10.10 -6.05 -2.23
C GLN A 68 -11.18 -6.51 -3.23
N PRO A 69 -10.87 -7.44 -4.15
CA PRO A 69 -11.91 -8.12 -4.92
C PRO A 69 -12.89 -8.79 -3.96
N THR A 70 -14.19 -8.57 -4.18
CA THR A 70 -15.37 -8.79 -3.33
C THR A 70 -15.67 -10.23 -2.90
N ILE A 71 -14.67 -11.07 -2.76
CA ILE A 71 -14.83 -12.32 -2.02
C ILE A 71 -14.51 -11.96 -0.57
N TRP A 72 -15.30 -12.46 0.37
CA TRP A 72 -15.11 -12.56 1.83
C TRP A 72 -16.35 -12.07 2.58
N GLN A 73 -17.39 -12.91 2.55
CA GLN A 73 -18.50 -12.92 3.52
C GLN A 73 -18.43 -14.10 4.49
N GLN A 74 -17.31 -14.81 4.64
CA GLN A 74 -17.29 -16.05 5.45
C GLN A 74 -15.99 -16.34 6.22
N TYR A 75 -15.42 -15.37 6.92
CA TYR A 75 -14.52 -15.68 8.06
C TYR A 75 -15.25 -15.46 9.38
N LYS A 76 -16.27 -16.28 9.64
CA LYS A 76 -16.65 -16.58 11.03
C LYS A 76 -15.60 -17.54 11.58
N ARG A 77 -14.73 -17.03 12.46
CA ARG A 77 -14.03 -17.86 13.44
C ARG A 77 -15.09 -18.66 14.20
N LEU A 78 -15.16 -19.96 13.96
CA LEU A 78 -15.76 -20.90 14.90
C LEU A 78 -14.60 -21.57 15.63
N GLY A 79 -14.36 -21.10 16.85
CA GLY A 79 -13.68 -21.92 17.85
C GLY A 79 -14.61 -23.04 18.26
N GLY A 80 -14.03 -24.23 18.40
CA GLY A 80 -14.65 -25.48 18.84
C GLY A 80 -13.63 -26.59 18.71
#